data_AF-A0A9D5V6T1-F1
#
_entry.id   AF-A0A9D5V6T1-F1
#
_cell.length_a   1.000
_cell.length_b   1.000
_cell.length_c   1.000
_cell.angle_alpha   90.00
_cell.angle_beta   90.00
_cell.angle_gamma   90.00
#
_symmetry.space_group_name_H-M   'P 1'
#
loop_
_entity.id
_entity.type
_entity.pdbx_description
1 polymer ?
#
loop_
_entity_poly.entity_id
_entity_poly.type
_entity_poly.pdbx_seq_one_letter_code
_entity_poly.pdbx_strand_id
1 'polypeptide(L)'
;GERWSVETSNRVESVLADALSILGSHFEGGAFLTEAVPHYRNVLQYRAGGADRLTWATTQNNLGDALRTLGEREGGTARLEEAVEAYLAALSEYTRERVPLLWATTQNNLGAALRTLGEREGGTARLEEAVEAHRAALLEYTRERAPLDWAATQNNLGLVLGILSERERGTARLEAAVEAHRAALLEWTRERVPLQWAAIQNNLGIALATLGERESGPAQLEEAVEAYRLALLERTRERVPLQWAATQNNLGAALQTLGEREGGTARLEEAVEVYRAALGEYTRERVPLDWAMTQNNLGNVLQTLGEREGEPARLEEAVQAFRAALGEYTRERDPLNWAATQNNLGNVLGTLGERESGTVRLEEAVDAYRSALLELTRERVPLWWATIQNNLGNALRTLGEREGGTARLEEAVQVLRAALLERTRERVPLDWAGTQNNLGNALLRLGARECGTARLEEAVEAYQAALLEFTRGGATHYMALAQQNLASAKCILEKRKQKQGGPPSGEGPASSSEGGSPRPSR
;
A
#
# COMPACT_ATOMS: atom_id res chain seq x y z
N GLY A 1 37.40 18.31 52.48
CA GLY A 1 36.83 16.96 52.66
C GLY A 1 35.65 16.75 51.72
N GLU A 2 34.53 17.43 51.99
CA GLU A 2 33.24 17.20 51.32
C GLU A 2 33.26 17.45 49.79
N ARG A 3 33.86 18.56 49.32
CA ARG A 3 33.92 18.86 47.87
C ARG A 3 34.62 17.79 47.03
N TRP A 4 35.67 17.17 47.60
CA TRP A 4 36.44 16.11 46.94
C TRP A 4 35.66 14.79 46.90
N SER A 5 34.87 14.51 47.94
CA SER A 5 33.97 13.35 48.00
C SER A 5 32.84 13.44 46.99
N VAL A 6 32.23 14.63 46.85
CA VAL A 6 31.11 14.85 45.92
C VAL A 6 31.55 14.81 44.46
N GLU A 7 32.70 15.40 44.12
CA GLU A 7 33.23 15.35 42.76
C GLU A 7 33.62 13.92 42.34
N THR A 8 34.20 13.15 43.26
CA THR A 8 34.52 11.73 43.02
C THR A 8 33.24 10.91 42.83
N SER A 9 32.21 11.17 43.65
CA SER A 9 30.89 10.53 43.50
C SER A 9 30.23 10.83 42.16
N ASN A 10 30.28 12.09 41.70
CA ASN A 10 29.71 12.49 40.41
C ASN A 10 30.44 11.83 39.22
N ARG A 11 31.76 11.67 39.31
CA ARG A 11 32.54 10.96 38.28
C ARG A 11 32.15 9.48 38.22
N VAL A 12 32.02 8.82 39.38
CA VAL A 12 31.57 7.42 39.45
C VAL A 12 30.18 7.27 38.84
N GLU A 13 29.26 8.19 39.17
CA GLU A 13 27.90 8.16 38.65
C GLU A 13 27.83 8.40 37.14
N SER A 14 28.66 9.30 36.61
CA SER A 14 28.79 9.53 35.15
C SER A 14 29.28 8.27 34.43
N VAL A 15 30.35 7.64 34.94
CA VAL A 15 30.90 6.41 34.33
C VAL A 15 29.90 5.27 34.40
N LEU A 16 29.15 5.15 35.50
CA LEU A 16 28.09 4.17 35.64
C LEU A 16 26.97 4.41 34.62
N ALA A 17 26.52 5.66 34.44
CA ALA A 17 25.50 6.01 33.46
C ALA A 17 25.94 5.67 32.02
N ASP A 18 27.19 6.01 31.67
CA ASP A 18 27.77 5.71 30.36
C ASP A 18 27.85 4.18 30.14
N ALA A 19 28.32 3.43 31.13
CA ALA A 19 28.42 1.98 31.07
C ALA A 19 27.05 1.32 30.90
N LEU A 20 26.05 1.74 31.69
CA LEU A 20 24.67 1.25 31.59
C LEU A 20 24.05 1.59 30.23
N SER A 21 24.32 2.77 29.68
CA SER A 21 23.85 3.18 28.35
C SER A 21 24.45 2.32 27.23
N ILE A 22 25.76 2.06 27.30
CA ILE A 22 26.46 1.18 26.34
C ILE A 22 25.91 -0.25 26.43
N LEU A 23 25.73 -0.79 27.64
CA LEU A 23 25.16 -2.11 27.83
C LEU A 23 23.72 -2.18 27.31
N GLY A 24 22.91 -1.17 27.61
CA GLY A 24 21.51 -1.11 27.21
C GLY A 24 21.31 -0.96 25.69
N SER A 25 22.22 -0.26 25.01
CA SER A 25 22.20 -0.11 23.54
C SER A 25 22.64 -1.39 22.81
N HIS A 26 23.64 -2.12 23.32
CA HIS A 26 24.22 -3.29 22.63
C HIS A 26 23.53 -4.62 22.93
N PHE A 27 22.95 -4.81 24.12
CA PHE A 27 22.44 -6.12 24.57
C PHE A 27 20.92 -6.17 24.71
N GLU A 28 20.19 -5.32 23.99
CA GLU A 28 18.71 -5.24 24.00
C GLU A 28 18.06 -5.09 25.40
N GLY A 29 18.84 -4.73 26.42
CA GLY A 29 18.37 -4.59 27.80
C GLY A 29 17.76 -3.21 28.06
N GLY A 30 16.45 -3.06 27.82
CA GLY A 30 15.71 -1.83 28.18
C GLY A 30 15.83 -1.45 29.66
N ALA A 31 16.08 -2.45 30.53
CA ALA A 31 16.34 -2.24 31.95
C ALA A 31 17.60 -1.40 32.21
N PHE A 32 18.71 -1.65 31.49
CA PHE A 32 19.94 -0.88 31.67
C PHE A 32 19.78 0.58 31.20
N LEU A 33 19.05 0.82 30.10
CA LEU A 33 18.72 2.19 29.66
C LEU A 33 17.82 2.90 30.68
N THR A 34 16.84 2.19 31.23
CA THR A 34 15.94 2.72 32.27
C THR A 34 16.72 3.09 33.53
N GLU A 35 17.76 2.32 33.88
CA GLU A 35 18.64 2.60 35.01
C GLU A 35 19.64 3.74 34.71
N ALA A 36 20.12 3.86 33.47
CA ALA A 36 21.05 4.92 33.07
C ALA A 36 20.44 6.33 33.17
N VAL A 37 19.16 6.49 32.82
CA VAL A 37 18.48 7.80 32.74
C VAL A 37 18.48 8.56 34.09
N PRO A 38 18.09 7.97 35.23
CA PRO A 38 18.21 8.61 36.54
C PRO A 38 19.64 9.05 36.88
N HIS A 39 20.66 8.21 36.58
CA HIS A 39 22.05 8.57 36.85
C HIS A 39 22.51 9.77 36.01
N TYR A 40 22.15 9.82 34.72
CA TYR A 40 22.41 11.01 33.91
C TYR A 40 21.74 12.27 34.48
N ARG A 41 20.47 12.17 34.91
CA ARG A 41 19.75 13.31 35.51
C ARG A 41 20.41 13.80 36.79
N ASN A 42 20.87 12.90 37.66
CA ASN A 42 21.62 13.26 38.87
C ASN A 42 22.94 13.95 38.52
N VAL A 43 23.67 13.44 37.53
CA VAL A 43 24.92 14.04 37.06
C VAL A 43 24.68 15.45 36.53
N LEU A 44 23.59 15.66 35.79
CA LEU A 44 23.20 16.98 35.28
C LEU A 44 22.84 17.98 36.37
N GLN A 45 22.14 17.56 37.43
CA GLN A 45 21.83 18.43 38.57
C GLN A 45 23.09 18.98 39.24
N TYR A 46 24.12 18.16 39.37
CA TYR A 46 25.42 18.59 39.92
C TYR A 46 26.17 19.53 38.96
N ARG A 47 26.13 19.23 37.65
CA ARG A 47 26.87 20.00 36.63
C ARG A 47 26.20 21.32 36.25
N ALA A 48 24.90 21.49 36.50
CA ALA A 48 24.15 22.71 36.17
C ALA A 48 24.69 23.99 36.84
N GLY A 49 25.41 23.87 37.96
CA GLY A 49 26.08 24.98 38.66
C GLY A 49 27.61 25.04 38.48
N GLY A 50 28.18 24.19 37.62
CA GLY A 50 29.62 24.03 37.44
C GLY A 50 30.23 24.97 36.38
N ALA A 51 31.56 25.12 36.40
CA ALA A 51 32.30 25.91 35.42
C ALA A 51 32.50 25.20 34.06
N ASP A 52 32.36 23.87 34.00
CA ASP A 52 32.59 23.09 32.79
C ASP A 52 31.28 22.78 32.05
N ARG A 53 30.82 23.75 31.26
CA ARG A 53 29.60 23.61 30.46
C ARG A 53 29.69 22.58 29.33
N LEU A 54 30.89 22.22 28.88
CA LEU A 54 31.07 21.20 27.83
C LEU A 54 30.77 19.81 28.37
N THR A 55 31.27 19.49 29.57
CA THR A 55 30.95 18.19 30.20
C THR A 55 29.47 18.06 30.56
N TRP A 56 28.79 19.16 30.88
CA TRP A 56 27.33 19.17 31.02
C TRP A 56 26.64 18.85 29.69
N ALA A 57 27.06 19.48 28.59
CA ALA A 57 26.52 19.22 27.26
C ALA A 57 26.81 17.79 26.77
N THR A 58 27.95 17.20 27.14
CA THR A 58 28.24 15.78 26.88
C THR A 58 27.24 14.88 27.58
N THR A 59 26.95 15.14 28.86
CA THR A 59 25.94 14.38 29.61
C THR A 59 24.55 14.55 29.01
N GLN A 60 24.20 15.73 28.53
CA GLN A 60 22.93 15.96 27.83
C GLN A 60 22.83 15.14 26.53
N ASN A 61 23.89 15.13 25.71
CA ASN A 61 23.92 14.30 24.50
C ASN A 61 23.77 12.81 24.83
N ASN A 62 24.51 12.31 25.82
CA ASN A 62 24.46 10.90 26.22
C ASN A 62 23.09 10.51 26.83
N LEU A 63 22.48 11.42 27.58
CA LEU A 63 21.10 11.26 28.06
C LEU A 63 20.13 11.18 26.88
N GLY A 64 20.29 12.07 25.89
CA GLY A 64 19.52 12.04 24.65
C GLY A 64 19.62 10.71 23.92
N ASP A 65 20.83 10.15 23.79
CA ASP A 65 21.05 8.84 23.16
C ASP A 65 20.36 7.69 23.90
N ALA A 66 20.43 7.70 25.23
CA ALA A 66 19.76 6.70 26.07
C ALA A 66 18.23 6.81 25.96
N LEU A 67 17.69 8.03 26.03
CA LEU A 67 16.26 8.32 25.91
C LEU A 67 15.72 7.98 24.52
N ARG A 68 16.45 8.32 23.45
CA ARG A 68 16.06 8.00 22.08
C ARG A 68 15.95 6.48 21.89
N THR A 69 17.00 5.74 22.26
CA THR A 69 17.04 4.28 22.14
C THR A 69 15.92 3.62 22.95
N LEU A 70 15.64 4.16 24.13
CA LEU A 70 14.57 3.67 25.00
C LEU A 70 13.18 4.02 24.45
N GLY A 71 13.00 5.23 23.92
CA GLY A 71 11.78 5.67 23.26
C GLY A 71 11.48 4.86 22.00
N GLU A 72 12.49 4.55 21.18
CA GLU A 72 12.38 3.66 20.03
C GLU A 72 11.78 2.30 20.40
N ARG A 73 12.10 1.76 21.59
CA ARG A 73 11.60 0.46 22.07
C ARG A 73 10.19 0.48 22.66
N GLU A 74 9.75 1.58 23.25
CA GLU A 74 8.50 1.64 24.02
C GLU A 74 7.27 2.12 23.25
N GLY A 75 7.42 2.49 21.98
CA GLY A 75 6.32 2.92 21.12
C GLY A 75 5.72 4.31 21.43
N GLY A 76 5.82 4.82 22.67
CA GLY A 76 5.32 6.15 23.06
C GLY A 76 6.23 7.33 22.70
N THR A 77 5.70 8.55 22.62
CA THR A 77 6.47 9.74 22.17
C THR A 77 7.27 10.43 23.28
N ALA A 78 6.84 10.34 24.53
CA ALA A 78 7.40 11.11 25.64
C ALA A 78 8.94 11.03 25.77
N ARG A 79 9.52 9.82 25.67
CA ARG A 79 10.99 9.67 25.76
C ARG A 79 11.74 10.22 24.55
N LEU A 80 11.10 10.23 23.37
CA LEU A 80 11.68 10.85 22.18
C LEU A 80 11.62 12.38 22.30
N GLU A 81 10.54 12.94 22.86
CA GLU A 81 10.43 14.37 23.17
C GLU A 81 11.52 14.79 24.16
N GLU A 82 11.70 14.03 25.25
CA GLU A 82 12.79 14.29 26.20
C GLU A 82 14.18 14.14 25.57
N ALA A 83 14.37 13.19 24.64
CA ALA A 83 15.63 13.04 23.91
C ALA A 83 15.92 14.29 23.06
N VAL A 84 14.92 14.80 22.35
CA VAL A 84 15.01 16.03 21.56
C VAL A 84 15.38 17.21 22.47
N GLU A 85 14.75 17.37 23.63
CA GLU A 85 15.09 18.40 24.60
C GLU A 85 16.55 18.29 25.08
N ALA A 86 17.01 17.09 25.40
CA ALA A 86 18.39 16.86 25.82
C ALA A 86 19.41 17.20 24.72
N TYR A 87 19.15 16.82 23.46
CA TYR A 87 20.01 17.21 22.34
C TYR A 87 20.02 18.72 22.11
N LEU A 88 18.86 19.39 22.17
CA LEU A 88 18.78 20.85 22.04
C LEU A 88 19.53 21.56 23.18
N ALA A 89 19.45 21.02 24.40
CA ALA A 89 20.23 21.50 25.53
C ALA A 89 21.74 21.37 25.28
N ALA A 90 22.20 20.22 24.80
CA ALA A 90 23.60 20.03 24.40
C ALA A 90 24.04 21.02 23.31
N LEU A 91 23.19 21.24 22.30
CA LEU A 91 23.44 22.17 21.18
C LEU A 91 23.47 23.66 21.59
N SER A 92 22.96 24.01 22.78
CA SER A 92 23.11 25.37 23.32
C SER A 92 24.56 25.70 23.73
N GLU A 93 25.37 24.67 24.00
CA GLU A 93 26.78 24.79 24.43
C GLU A 93 27.75 24.26 23.37
N TYR A 94 27.33 23.23 22.63
CA TYR A 94 28.01 22.74 21.44
C TYR A 94 27.65 23.63 20.26
N THR A 95 28.54 24.54 19.89
CA THR A 95 28.42 25.29 18.63
C THR A 95 29.36 24.73 17.58
N ARG A 96 29.04 24.99 16.31
CA ARG A 96 29.86 24.59 15.17
C ARG A 96 31.30 25.12 15.29
N GLU A 97 31.48 26.35 15.78
CA GLU A 97 32.79 27.00 15.89
C GLU A 97 33.62 26.44 17.05
N ARG A 98 32.97 26.04 18.16
CA ARG A 98 33.65 25.65 19.40
C ARG A 98 34.04 24.18 19.42
N VAL A 99 33.10 23.31 19.04
CA VAL A 99 33.25 21.84 19.07
C VAL A 99 32.58 21.21 17.85
N PRO A 100 33.07 21.48 16.63
CA PRO A 100 32.34 21.18 15.39
C PRO A 100 31.93 19.72 15.24
N LEU A 101 32.78 18.76 15.63
CA LEU A 101 32.46 17.34 15.51
C LEU A 101 31.37 16.91 16.50
N LEU A 102 31.44 17.35 17.76
CA LEU A 102 30.41 17.05 18.76
C LEU A 102 29.07 17.71 18.40
N TRP A 103 29.12 18.93 17.87
CA TRP A 103 27.95 19.59 17.31
C TRP A 103 27.32 18.76 16.18
N ALA A 104 28.12 18.30 15.21
CA ALA A 104 27.64 17.47 14.11
C ALA A 104 27.06 16.12 14.58
N THR A 105 27.71 15.45 15.53
CA THR A 105 27.18 14.23 16.16
C THR A 105 25.82 14.48 16.77
N THR A 106 25.71 15.54 17.57
CA THR A 106 24.46 15.88 18.28
C THR A 106 23.36 16.25 17.30
N GLN A 107 23.68 16.95 16.20
CA GLN A 107 22.73 17.24 15.11
C GLN A 107 22.23 15.98 14.41
N ASN A 108 23.14 15.04 14.08
CA ASN A 108 22.73 13.77 13.48
C ASN A 108 21.84 12.94 14.42
N ASN A 109 22.16 12.91 15.71
CA ASN A 109 21.38 12.18 16.72
C ASN A 109 20.02 12.84 16.98
N LEU A 110 19.96 14.18 16.99
CA LEU A 110 18.73 14.95 17.02
C LEU A 110 17.84 14.62 15.82
N GLY A 111 18.41 14.60 14.60
CA GLY A 111 17.69 14.23 13.39
C GLY A 111 17.09 12.82 13.47
N ALA A 112 17.82 11.86 14.00
CA ALA A 112 17.31 10.50 14.20
C ALA A 112 16.13 10.44 15.20
N ALA A 113 16.21 11.17 16.32
CA ALA A 113 15.11 11.25 17.28
C ALA A 113 13.86 11.93 16.70
N LEU A 114 14.05 13.05 16.00
CA LEU A 114 12.99 13.80 15.33
C LEU A 114 12.31 12.97 14.24
N ARG A 115 13.06 12.15 13.50
CA ARG A 115 12.49 11.21 12.53
C ARG A 115 11.51 10.26 13.20
N THR A 116 11.97 9.52 14.22
CA THR A 116 11.12 8.53 14.91
C THR A 116 9.92 9.18 15.59
N LEU A 117 10.08 10.39 16.13
CA LEU A 117 8.97 11.16 16.68
C LEU A 117 7.97 11.54 15.58
N GLY A 118 8.44 12.07 14.45
CA GLY A 118 7.60 12.47 13.32
C GLY A 118 6.89 11.32 12.62
N GLU A 119 7.48 10.12 12.61
CA GLU A 119 6.82 8.88 12.18
C GLU A 119 5.61 8.56 13.07
N ARG A 120 5.74 8.70 14.40
CA ARG A 120 4.68 8.40 15.38
C ARG A 120 3.57 9.44 15.43
N GLU A 121 3.89 10.71 15.29
CA GLU A 121 2.92 11.82 15.33
C GLU A 121 2.11 11.95 14.03
N GLY A 122 2.60 11.41 12.91
CA GLY A 122 1.96 11.49 11.59
C GLY A 122 2.08 12.87 10.90
N GLY A 123 2.47 13.93 11.62
CA GLY A 123 2.71 15.27 11.07
C GLY A 123 4.09 15.46 10.44
N THR A 124 4.22 16.32 9.42
CA THR A 124 5.49 16.52 8.68
C THR A 124 6.50 17.43 9.37
N ALA A 125 6.08 18.27 10.33
CA ALA A 125 6.94 19.29 10.94
C ALA A 125 8.22 18.70 11.57
N ARG A 126 8.10 17.65 12.39
CA ARG A 126 9.25 16.96 13.00
C ARG A 126 10.18 16.31 11.97
N LEU A 127 9.62 15.80 10.87
CA LEU A 127 10.43 15.23 9.79
C LEU A 127 11.21 16.31 9.04
N GLU A 128 10.63 17.50 8.83
CA GLU A 128 11.37 18.64 8.26
C GLU A 128 12.48 19.11 9.20
N GLU A 129 12.23 19.18 10.51
CA GLU A 129 13.27 19.46 11.51
C GLU A 129 14.39 18.41 11.46
N ALA A 130 14.05 17.13 11.24
CA ALA A 130 15.03 16.05 11.09
C ALA A 130 15.90 16.24 9.83
N VAL A 131 15.31 16.62 8.69
CA VAL A 131 16.05 16.96 7.46
C VAL A 131 17.05 18.07 7.73
N GLU A 132 16.63 19.14 8.39
CA GLU A 132 17.51 20.27 8.69
C GLU A 132 18.63 19.90 9.66
N ALA A 133 18.36 19.06 10.68
CA ALA A 133 19.39 18.56 11.58
C ALA A 133 20.44 17.69 10.85
N HIS A 134 20.01 16.78 9.96
CA HIS A 134 20.95 15.98 9.16
C HIS A 134 21.77 16.85 8.18
N ARG A 135 21.14 17.84 7.53
CA ARG A 135 21.84 18.82 6.68
C ARG A 135 22.85 19.64 7.46
N ALA A 136 22.52 20.03 8.69
CA ALA A 136 23.43 20.75 9.58
C ALA A 136 24.66 19.89 9.91
N ALA A 137 24.46 18.62 10.29
CA ALA A 137 25.57 17.69 10.55
C ALA A 137 26.50 17.53 9.33
N LEU A 138 25.95 17.46 8.11
CA LEU A 138 26.70 17.35 6.85
C LEU A 138 27.56 18.59 6.52
N LEU A 139 27.42 19.71 7.24
CA LEU A 139 28.34 20.85 7.10
C LEU A 139 29.74 20.56 7.68
N GLU A 140 29.84 19.64 8.63
CA GLU A 140 31.09 19.27 9.31
C GLU A 140 31.50 17.83 9.01
N TYR A 141 30.53 16.93 8.87
CA TYR A 141 30.74 15.61 8.31
C TYR A 141 30.83 15.73 6.79
N THR A 142 32.05 15.90 6.28
CA THR A 142 32.34 15.75 4.85
C THR A 142 32.97 14.39 4.58
N ARG A 143 32.99 13.98 3.32
CA ARG A 143 33.60 12.73 2.89
C ARG A 143 35.09 12.64 3.29
N GLU A 144 35.81 13.75 3.23
CA GLU A 144 37.24 13.83 3.54
C GLU A 144 37.51 13.81 5.04
N ARG A 145 36.65 14.45 5.83
CA ARG A 145 36.89 14.68 7.26
C ARG A 145 36.35 13.56 8.14
N ALA A 146 35.18 13.03 7.81
CA ALA A 146 34.49 12.00 8.59
C ALA A 146 33.72 11.06 7.64
N PRO A 147 34.41 10.27 6.79
CA PRO A 147 33.77 9.51 5.71
C PRO A 147 32.64 8.59 6.17
N LEU A 148 32.82 7.91 7.31
CA LEU A 148 31.83 6.98 7.84
C LEU A 148 30.61 7.70 8.44
N ASP A 149 30.83 8.79 9.18
CA ASP A 149 29.74 9.58 9.77
C ASP A 149 28.97 10.36 8.69
N TRP A 150 29.68 10.84 7.66
CA TRP A 150 29.09 11.44 6.47
C TRP A 150 28.15 10.44 5.78
N ALA A 151 28.60 9.22 5.50
CA ALA A 151 27.74 8.20 4.90
C ALA A 151 26.57 7.79 5.80
N ALA A 152 26.78 7.69 7.12
CA ALA A 152 25.70 7.45 8.07
C ALA A 152 24.62 8.54 8.00
N THR A 153 25.05 9.79 8.00
CA THR A 153 24.17 10.96 7.98
C THR A 153 23.44 11.07 6.63
N GLN A 154 24.10 10.74 5.51
CA GLN A 154 23.47 10.66 4.19
C GLN A 154 22.39 9.57 4.16
N ASN A 155 22.65 8.38 4.69
CA ASN A 155 21.62 7.34 4.80
C ASN A 155 20.43 7.80 5.65
N ASN A 156 20.68 8.45 6.79
CA ASN A 156 19.62 8.96 7.66
C ASN A 156 18.79 10.05 6.97
N LEU A 157 19.44 10.95 6.25
CA LEU A 157 18.78 11.96 5.43
C LEU A 157 17.89 11.31 4.35
N GLY A 158 18.40 10.28 3.66
CA GLY A 158 17.64 9.53 2.67
C GLY A 158 16.38 8.87 3.25
N LEU A 159 16.49 8.26 4.43
CA LEU A 159 15.34 7.68 5.13
C LEU A 159 14.25 8.73 5.44
N VAL A 160 14.62 9.88 6.01
CA VAL A 160 13.65 10.94 6.34
C VAL A 160 12.97 11.50 5.08
N LEU A 161 13.74 11.69 4.00
CA LEU A 161 13.20 12.16 2.73
C LEU A 161 12.23 11.15 2.11
N GLY A 162 12.52 9.84 2.22
CA GLY A 162 11.61 8.77 1.83
C GLY A 162 10.26 8.84 2.56
N ILE A 163 10.29 8.96 3.89
CA ILE A 163 9.06 9.05 4.72
C ILE A 163 8.26 10.31 4.41
N LEU A 164 8.93 11.45 4.25
CA LEU A 164 8.26 12.69 3.82
C LEU A 164 7.60 12.53 2.45
N SER A 165 8.24 11.79 1.54
CA SER A 165 7.71 11.57 0.21
C SER A 165 6.38 10.81 0.22
N GLU A 166 6.16 9.89 1.16
CA GLU A 166 4.89 9.16 1.33
C GLU A 166 3.72 10.09 1.67
N ARG A 167 4.03 11.27 2.25
CA ARG A 167 3.05 12.28 2.68
C ARG A 167 2.76 13.33 1.62
N GLU A 168 3.34 13.19 0.43
CA GLU A 168 3.13 14.08 -0.70
C GLU A 168 3.04 13.34 -2.03
N ARG A 169 2.66 14.05 -3.10
CA ARG A 169 2.52 13.48 -4.45
C ARG A 169 3.75 13.66 -5.34
N GLY A 170 4.71 14.51 -4.98
CA GLY A 170 5.88 14.83 -5.81
C GLY A 170 6.96 13.74 -5.80
N THR A 171 7.89 13.79 -6.75
CA THR A 171 9.04 12.87 -6.84
C THR A 171 10.34 13.47 -6.27
N ALA A 172 10.42 14.79 -6.12
CA ALA A 172 11.66 15.50 -5.75
C ALA A 172 12.31 14.98 -4.45
N ARG A 173 11.52 14.64 -3.41
CA ARG A 173 12.07 14.05 -2.18
C ARG A 173 12.55 12.60 -2.37
N LEU A 174 11.91 11.82 -3.23
CA LEU A 174 12.38 10.46 -3.58
C LEU A 174 13.69 10.53 -4.36
N GLU A 175 13.79 11.43 -5.34
CA GLU A 175 15.03 11.68 -6.08
C GLU A 175 16.15 12.08 -5.11
N ALA A 176 15.88 13.00 -4.18
CA ALA A 176 16.85 13.40 -3.16
C ALA A 176 17.21 12.25 -2.20
N ALA A 177 16.27 11.36 -1.86
CA ALA A 177 16.54 10.17 -1.05
C ALA A 177 17.46 9.18 -1.78
N VAL A 178 17.19 8.92 -3.06
CA VAL A 178 18.02 8.09 -3.94
C VAL A 178 19.45 8.64 -4.00
N GLU A 179 19.62 9.95 -4.20
CA GLU A 179 20.95 10.58 -4.23
C GLU A 179 21.67 10.50 -2.88
N ALA A 180 20.97 10.67 -1.77
CA ALA A 180 21.56 10.52 -0.44
C ALA A 180 22.01 9.07 -0.17
N HIS A 181 21.21 8.07 -0.55
CA HIS A 181 21.61 6.66 -0.44
C HIS A 181 22.80 6.31 -1.34
N ARG A 182 22.82 6.80 -2.59
CA ARG A 182 23.95 6.64 -3.51
C ARG A 182 25.22 7.29 -2.95
N ALA A 183 25.11 8.48 -2.36
CA ALA A 183 26.22 9.15 -1.70
C ALA A 183 26.79 8.30 -0.55
N ALA A 184 25.92 7.76 0.32
CA ALA A 184 26.35 6.91 1.43
C ALA A 184 27.13 5.66 0.97
N LEU A 185 26.71 5.04 -0.15
CA LEU A 185 27.37 3.88 -0.74
C LEU A 185 28.81 4.14 -1.23
N LEU A 186 29.24 5.40 -1.37
CA LEU A 186 30.63 5.74 -1.74
C LEU A 186 31.64 5.41 -0.62
N GLU A 187 31.22 5.44 0.64
CA GLU A 187 32.09 5.17 1.80
C GLU A 187 31.68 3.91 2.56
N TRP A 188 30.38 3.65 2.67
CA TRP A 188 29.87 2.40 3.23
C TRP A 188 29.85 1.32 2.15
N THR A 189 31.02 0.78 1.81
CA THR A 189 31.16 -0.29 0.82
C THR A 189 30.94 -1.67 1.44
N ARG A 190 30.70 -2.68 0.59
CA ARG A 190 30.54 -4.07 0.99
C ARG A 190 31.72 -4.59 1.82
N GLU A 191 32.95 -4.21 1.46
CA GLU A 191 34.17 -4.67 2.12
C GLU A 191 34.38 -4.01 3.49
N ARG A 192 33.96 -2.75 3.65
CA ARG A 192 34.19 -1.98 4.88
C ARG A 192 33.15 -2.25 5.94
N VAL A 193 31.87 -2.25 5.55
CA VAL A 193 30.72 -2.34 6.46
C VAL A 193 29.60 -3.17 5.81
N PRO A 194 29.80 -4.49 5.61
CA PRO A 194 28.94 -5.31 4.74
C PRO A 194 27.44 -5.26 5.07
N LEU A 195 27.07 -5.31 6.36
CA LEU A 195 25.66 -5.27 6.77
C LEU A 195 25.04 -3.89 6.58
N GLN A 196 25.78 -2.83 6.86
CA GLN A 196 25.33 -1.45 6.66
C GLN A 196 25.22 -1.11 5.17
N TRP A 197 26.17 -1.58 4.35
CA TRP A 197 26.09 -1.49 2.89
C TRP A 197 24.82 -2.17 2.38
N ALA A 198 24.54 -3.41 2.79
CA ALA A 198 23.30 -4.08 2.39
C ALA A 198 22.03 -3.41 2.93
N ALA A 199 22.11 -2.78 4.11
CA ALA A 199 21.00 -1.99 4.62
C ALA A 199 20.71 -0.76 3.75
N ILE A 200 21.74 -0.02 3.33
CA ILE A 200 21.55 1.10 2.39
C ILE A 200 21.05 0.59 1.04
N GLN A 201 21.57 -0.52 0.52
CA GLN A 201 21.08 -1.08 -0.75
C GLN A 201 19.59 -1.40 -0.69
N ASN A 202 19.12 -1.97 0.41
CA ASN A 202 17.68 -2.17 0.62
C ASN A 202 16.90 -0.84 0.68
N ASN A 203 17.42 0.18 1.37
CA ASN A 203 16.75 1.48 1.47
C ASN A 203 16.71 2.22 0.12
N LEU A 204 17.80 2.13 -0.64
CA LEU A 204 17.88 2.60 -2.02
C LEU A 204 16.84 1.89 -2.89
N GLY A 205 16.73 0.57 -2.76
CA GLY A 205 15.71 -0.22 -3.45
C GLY A 205 14.29 0.23 -3.13
N ILE A 206 13.99 0.56 -1.86
CA ILE A 206 12.67 1.08 -1.46
C ILE A 206 12.40 2.43 -2.14
N ALA A 207 13.34 3.38 -2.03
CA ALA A 207 13.18 4.71 -2.63
C ALA A 207 13.01 4.64 -4.17
N LEU A 208 13.80 3.78 -4.83
CA LEU A 208 13.70 3.53 -6.28
C LEU A 208 12.39 2.86 -6.67
N ALA A 209 11.91 1.89 -5.88
CA ALA A 209 10.64 1.22 -6.14
C ALA A 209 9.48 2.21 -6.05
N THR A 210 9.42 3.01 -4.98
CA THR A 210 8.38 4.05 -4.83
C THR A 210 8.47 5.12 -5.91
N LEU A 211 9.68 5.50 -6.33
CA LEU A 211 9.87 6.43 -7.45
C LEU A 211 9.36 5.82 -8.76
N GLY A 212 9.73 4.56 -9.03
CA GLY A 212 9.29 3.81 -10.20
C GLY A 212 7.81 3.47 -10.22
N GLU A 213 7.13 3.44 -9.07
CA GLU A 213 5.66 3.35 -8.98
C GLU A 213 4.97 4.67 -9.37
N ARG A 214 5.55 5.82 -8.94
CA ARG A 214 5.03 7.16 -9.28
C ARG A 214 5.32 7.54 -10.73
N GLU A 215 6.44 7.08 -11.26
CA GLU A 215 6.81 7.25 -12.66
C GLU A 215 6.29 6.10 -13.51
N SER A 216 5.97 6.38 -14.77
CA SER A 216 5.45 5.33 -15.68
C SER A 216 6.55 4.44 -16.28
N GLY A 217 7.84 4.74 -16.04
CA GLY A 217 8.98 4.04 -16.63
C GLY A 217 9.43 2.79 -15.84
N PRO A 218 10.03 1.78 -16.49
CA PRO A 218 10.54 0.58 -15.79
C PRO A 218 11.92 0.78 -15.15
N ALA A 219 12.70 1.77 -15.58
CA ALA A 219 14.12 1.89 -15.23
C ALA A 219 14.38 1.91 -13.71
N GLN A 220 13.62 2.71 -12.96
CA GLN A 220 13.78 2.81 -11.51
C GLN A 220 13.38 1.53 -10.79
N LEU A 221 12.36 0.82 -11.28
CA LEU A 221 11.98 -0.49 -10.73
C LEU A 221 13.06 -1.55 -11.03
N GLU A 222 13.70 -1.51 -12.20
CA GLU A 222 14.82 -2.41 -12.53
C GLU A 222 16.04 -2.12 -11.64
N GLU A 223 16.36 -0.85 -11.41
CA GLU A 223 17.39 -0.46 -10.44
C GLU A 223 17.04 -0.89 -9.01
N ALA A 224 15.75 -0.82 -8.62
CA ALA A 224 15.30 -1.29 -7.31
C ALA A 224 15.53 -2.79 -7.13
N VAL A 225 15.16 -3.60 -8.14
CA VAL A 225 15.42 -5.04 -8.16
C VAL A 225 16.90 -5.34 -7.99
N GLU A 226 17.78 -4.62 -8.69
CA GLU A 226 19.23 -4.80 -8.55
C GLU A 226 19.72 -4.42 -7.14
N ALA A 227 19.25 -3.30 -6.58
CA ALA A 227 19.61 -2.88 -5.23
C ALA A 227 19.19 -3.92 -4.17
N TYR A 228 18.00 -4.52 -4.30
CA TYR A 228 17.59 -5.62 -3.41
C TYR A 228 18.45 -6.88 -3.57
N ARG A 229 18.80 -7.25 -4.81
CA ARG A 229 19.69 -8.39 -5.07
C ARG A 229 21.08 -8.16 -4.46
N LEU A 230 21.61 -6.94 -4.57
CA LEU A 230 22.87 -6.55 -3.91
C LEU A 230 22.76 -6.65 -2.39
N ALA A 231 21.66 -6.17 -1.79
CA ALA A 231 21.44 -6.30 -0.34
C ALA A 231 21.44 -7.76 0.12
N LEU A 232 20.84 -8.67 -0.66
CA LEU A 232 20.76 -10.11 -0.36
C LEU A 232 22.12 -10.83 -0.40
N LEU A 233 23.19 -10.20 -0.91
CA LEU A 233 24.55 -10.76 -0.84
C LEU A 233 25.10 -10.81 0.60
N GLU A 234 24.69 -9.87 1.46
CA GLU A 234 25.18 -9.79 2.84
C GLU A 234 24.06 -10.01 3.87
N ARG A 235 22.81 -9.68 3.52
CA ARG A 235 21.62 -10.09 4.27
C ARG A 235 21.27 -11.51 3.86
N THR A 236 21.85 -12.52 4.51
CA THR A 236 21.48 -13.92 4.28
C THR A 236 20.51 -14.43 5.35
N ARG A 237 19.84 -15.54 5.05
CA ARG A 237 18.92 -16.21 5.99
C ARG A 237 19.61 -16.57 7.30
N GLU A 238 20.88 -16.98 7.26
CA GLU A 238 21.65 -17.41 8.42
C GLU A 238 22.13 -16.23 9.27
N ARG A 239 22.46 -15.11 8.63
CA ARG A 239 23.12 -13.99 9.30
C ARG A 239 22.12 -13.02 9.91
N VAL A 240 21.07 -12.70 9.17
CA VAL A 240 20.03 -11.73 9.57
C VAL A 240 18.65 -12.14 9.01
N PRO A 241 18.07 -13.25 9.50
CA PRO A 241 16.91 -13.92 8.88
C PRO A 241 15.71 -12.99 8.59
N LEU A 242 15.34 -12.14 9.55
CA LEU A 242 14.21 -11.22 9.39
C LEU A 242 14.48 -10.13 8.35
N GLN A 243 15.71 -9.61 8.30
CA GLN A 243 16.09 -8.57 7.35
C GLN A 243 16.27 -9.14 5.95
N TRP A 244 16.73 -10.39 5.82
CA TRP A 244 16.71 -11.14 4.58
C TRP A 244 15.28 -11.32 4.06
N ALA A 245 14.35 -11.77 4.92
CA ALA A 245 12.95 -11.94 4.55
C ALA A 245 12.27 -10.61 4.15
N ALA A 246 12.57 -9.52 4.86
CA ALA A 246 12.11 -8.18 4.49
C ALA A 246 12.58 -7.79 3.08
N THR A 247 13.86 -8.00 2.78
CA THR A 247 14.43 -7.69 1.46
C THR A 247 13.85 -8.58 0.37
N GLN A 248 13.59 -9.87 0.65
CA GLN A 248 12.90 -10.77 -0.29
C GLN A 248 11.46 -10.30 -0.58
N ASN A 249 10.72 -9.88 0.44
CA ASN A 249 9.37 -9.33 0.27
C ASN A 249 9.39 -8.06 -0.59
N ASN A 250 10.33 -7.16 -0.35
CA ASN A 250 10.46 -5.92 -1.13
C ASN A 250 10.88 -6.19 -2.58
N LEU A 251 11.77 -7.16 -2.80
CA LEU A 251 12.12 -7.63 -4.14
C LEU A 251 10.90 -8.20 -4.87
N GLY A 252 10.08 -9.00 -4.20
CA GLY A 252 8.83 -9.54 -4.74
C GLY A 252 7.86 -8.45 -5.19
N ALA A 253 7.75 -7.37 -4.42
CA ALA A 253 6.88 -6.23 -4.77
C ALA A 253 7.37 -5.51 -6.03
N ALA A 254 8.66 -5.21 -6.12
CA ALA A 254 9.22 -4.56 -7.31
C ALA A 254 9.11 -5.45 -8.57
N LEU A 255 9.34 -6.75 -8.44
CA LEU A 255 9.17 -7.73 -9.52
C LEU A 255 7.72 -7.85 -9.96
N GLN A 256 6.77 -7.83 -9.02
CA GLN A 256 5.35 -7.81 -9.31
C GLN A 256 4.99 -6.60 -10.18
N THR A 257 5.34 -5.38 -9.75
CA THR A 257 5.01 -4.15 -10.48
C THR A 257 5.63 -4.13 -11.88
N LEU A 258 6.86 -4.60 -12.04
CA LEU A 258 7.48 -4.76 -13.36
C LEU A 258 6.74 -5.79 -14.22
N GLY A 259 6.45 -6.97 -13.66
CA GLY A 259 5.73 -8.03 -14.38
C GLY A 259 4.33 -7.59 -14.82
N GLU A 260 3.64 -6.82 -13.99
CA GLU A 260 2.35 -6.20 -14.33
C GLU A 260 2.46 -5.28 -15.55
N ARG A 261 3.54 -4.48 -15.66
CA ARG A 261 3.78 -3.53 -16.77
C ARG A 261 4.19 -4.20 -18.09
N GLU A 262 4.92 -5.31 -18.05
CA GLU A 262 5.53 -5.93 -19.25
C GLU A 262 4.65 -6.97 -19.95
N GLY A 263 3.55 -7.40 -19.30
CA GLY A 263 2.63 -8.39 -19.84
C GLY A 263 3.11 -9.85 -19.80
N GLY A 264 4.42 -10.11 -19.68
CA GLY A 264 4.99 -11.47 -19.53
C GLY A 264 4.89 -12.05 -18.11
N THR A 265 5.04 -13.37 -17.96
CA THR A 265 4.89 -14.06 -16.65
C THR A 265 6.19 -14.25 -15.88
N ALA A 266 7.36 -14.20 -16.53
CA ALA A 266 8.64 -14.55 -15.90
C ALA A 266 8.97 -13.77 -14.61
N ARG A 267 8.77 -12.44 -14.60
CA ARG A 267 8.98 -11.62 -13.40
C ARG A 267 7.95 -11.89 -12.30
N LEU A 268 6.71 -12.24 -12.67
CA LEU A 268 5.68 -12.63 -11.71
C LEU A 268 5.98 -14.00 -11.09
N GLU A 269 6.51 -14.95 -11.87
CA GLU A 269 6.99 -16.24 -11.37
C GLU A 269 8.14 -16.05 -10.37
N GLU A 270 9.11 -15.19 -10.69
CA GLU A 270 10.19 -14.83 -9.77
C GLU A 270 9.64 -14.17 -8.48
N ALA A 271 8.65 -13.27 -8.60
CA ALA A 271 7.99 -12.66 -7.44
C ALA A 271 7.35 -13.71 -6.51
N VAL A 272 6.70 -14.74 -7.06
CA VAL A 272 6.15 -15.86 -6.27
C VAL A 272 7.25 -16.60 -5.51
N GLU A 273 8.40 -16.87 -6.14
CA GLU A 273 9.51 -17.56 -5.51
C GLU A 273 10.08 -16.80 -4.32
N VAL A 274 10.34 -15.49 -4.48
CA VAL A 274 10.91 -14.66 -3.41
C VAL A 274 9.91 -14.42 -2.27
N TYR A 275 8.60 -14.29 -2.55
CA TYR A 275 7.59 -14.23 -1.49
C TYR A 275 7.50 -15.53 -0.70
N ARG A 276 7.54 -16.69 -1.37
CA ARG A 276 7.58 -17.99 -0.69
C ARG A 276 8.86 -18.16 0.13
N ALA A 277 9.99 -17.66 -0.35
CA ALA A 277 11.24 -17.63 0.42
C ALA A 277 11.11 -16.79 1.69
N ALA A 278 10.54 -15.58 1.60
CA ALA A 278 10.25 -14.72 2.75
C ALA A 278 9.32 -15.42 3.77
N LEU A 279 8.26 -16.08 3.31
CA LEU A 279 7.33 -16.86 4.16
C LEU A 279 7.98 -18.09 4.83
N GLY A 280 9.19 -18.48 4.41
CA GLY A 280 9.99 -19.48 5.11
C GLY A 280 10.61 -18.98 6.42
N GLU A 281 10.70 -17.66 6.60
CA GLU A 281 11.24 -16.99 7.80
C GLU A 281 10.19 -16.15 8.54
N TYR A 282 9.32 -15.50 7.78
CA TYR A 282 8.10 -14.87 8.31
C TYR A 282 7.09 -15.96 8.58
N THR A 283 6.86 -16.27 9.85
CA THR A 283 5.80 -17.18 10.27
C THR A 283 4.73 -16.40 11.02
N ARG A 284 3.51 -16.94 11.01
CA ARG A 284 2.36 -16.38 11.74
C ARG A 284 2.66 -16.16 13.22
N GLU A 285 3.44 -17.04 13.84
CA GLU A 285 3.77 -17.00 15.27
C GLU A 285 4.86 -15.98 15.60
N ARG A 286 5.82 -15.75 14.68
CA ARG A 286 6.99 -14.92 14.93
C ARG A 286 6.75 -13.45 14.58
N VAL A 287 6.16 -13.21 13.41
CA VAL A 287 5.92 -11.87 12.85
C VAL A 287 4.56 -11.87 12.11
N PRO A 288 3.43 -11.96 12.85
CA PRO A 288 2.11 -12.19 12.27
C PRO A 288 1.70 -11.17 11.20
N LEU A 289 2.02 -9.88 11.41
CA LEU A 289 1.64 -8.82 10.47
C LEU A 289 2.47 -8.85 9.19
N ASP A 290 3.79 -9.06 9.29
CA ASP A 290 4.66 -9.20 8.12
C ASP A 290 4.32 -10.46 7.32
N TRP A 291 4.02 -11.57 8.02
CA TRP A 291 3.53 -12.79 7.40
C TRP A 291 2.23 -12.56 6.62
N ALA A 292 1.25 -11.89 7.23
CA ALA A 292 -0.03 -11.58 6.59
C ALA A 292 0.14 -10.65 5.36
N MET A 293 1.03 -9.66 5.46
CA MET A 293 1.37 -8.78 4.35
C MET A 293 1.96 -9.56 3.18
N THR A 294 2.95 -10.43 3.45
CA THR A 294 3.58 -11.25 2.43
C THR A 294 2.59 -12.26 1.82
N GLN A 295 1.66 -12.82 2.59
CA GLN A 295 0.57 -13.66 2.06
C GLN A 295 -0.35 -12.87 1.14
N ASN A 296 -0.76 -11.66 1.53
CA ASN A 296 -1.59 -10.80 0.67
C ASN A 296 -0.86 -10.45 -0.64
N ASN A 297 0.43 -10.13 -0.58
CA ASN A 297 1.23 -9.83 -1.76
C ASN A 297 1.42 -11.04 -2.68
N LEU A 298 1.67 -12.22 -2.10
CA LEU A 298 1.70 -13.49 -2.83
C LEU A 298 0.36 -13.75 -3.53
N GLY A 299 -0.77 -13.50 -2.85
CA GLY A 299 -2.10 -13.61 -3.41
C GLY A 299 -2.32 -12.72 -4.64
N ASN A 300 -1.86 -11.46 -4.60
CA ASN A 300 -1.96 -10.54 -5.74
C ASN A 300 -1.19 -11.06 -6.97
N VAL A 301 0.06 -11.50 -6.80
CA VAL A 301 0.86 -12.02 -7.92
C VAL A 301 0.26 -13.30 -8.50
N LEU A 302 -0.21 -14.20 -7.63
CA LEU A 302 -0.89 -15.44 -8.06
C LEU A 302 -2.18 -15.14 -8.81
N GLN A 303 -2.94 -14.12 -8.40
CA GLN A 303 -4.11 -13.66 -9.13
C GLN A 303 -3.73 -13.21 -10.54
N THR A 304 -2.75 -12.30 -10.68
CA THR A 304 -2.31 -11.80 -11.98
C THR A 304 -1.80 -12.91 -12.89
N LEU A 305 -1.04 -13.88 -12.34
CA LEU A 305 -0.59 -15.07 -13.07
C LEU A 305 -1.77 -15.91 -13.55
N GLY A 306 -2.72 -16.25 -12.66
CA GLY A 306 -3.88 -17.07 -13.02
C GLY A 306 -4.83 -16.41 -14.02
N GLU A 307 -4.88 -15.07 -14.03
CA GLU A 307 -5.61 -14.30 -15.05
C GLU A 307 -4.92 -14.36 -16.41
N ARG A 308 -3.58 -14.29 -16.45
CA ARG A 308 -2.78 -14.36 -17.69
C ARG A 308 -2.69 -15.76 -18.28
N GLU A 309 -2.50 -16.77 -17.44
CA GLU A 309 -2.40 -18.17 -17.84
C GLU A 309 -3.78 -18.75 -18.21
N GLY A 310 -4.86 -18.22 -17.65
CA GLY A 310 -6.22 -18.72 -17.85
C GLY A 310 -6.56 -19.96 -17.01
N GLU A 311 -5.61 -20.47 -16.24
CA GLU A 311 -5.78 -21.68 -15.41
C GLU A 311 -6.29 -21.33 -13.99
N PRO A 312 -7.24 -22.12 -13.43
CA PRO A 312 -7.83 -21.83 -12.12
C PRO A 312 -6.89 -22.13 -10.95
N ALA A 313 -5.86 -22.98 -11.12
CA ALA A 313 -5.01 -23.43 -10.01
C ALA A 313 -4.31 -22.27 -9.29
N ARG A 314 -3.75 -21.31 -10.03
CA ARG A 314 -3.12 -20.11 -9.45
C ARG A 314 -4.13 -19.21 -8.73
N LEU A 315 -5.35 -19.09 -9.25
CA LEU A 315 -6.41 -18.32 -8.62
C LEU A 315 -6.87 -18.98 -7.29
N GLU A 316 -6.92 -20.31 -7.23
CA GLU A 316 -7.20 -21.04 -5.99
C GLU A 316 -6.09 -20.82 -4.95
N GLU A 317 -4.82 -20.85 -5.36
CA GLU A 317 -3.71 -20.50 -4.47
C GLU A 317 -3.81 -19.05 -3.94
N ALA A 318 -4.22 -18.10 -4.80
CA ALA A 318 -4.45 -16.72 -4.40
C ALA A 318 -5.58 -16.60 -3.34
N VAL A 319 -6.69 -17.33 -3.51
CA VAL A 319 -7.77 -17.42 -2.50
C VAL A 319 -7.22 -17.90 -1.16
N GLN A 320 -6.38 -18.95 -1.15
CA GLN A 320 -5.78 -19.45 0.09
C GLN A 320 -4.86 -18.42 0.75
N ALA A 321 -4.04 -17.72 -0.03
CA ALA A 321 -3.15 -16.70 0.47
C ALA A 321 -3.91 -15.50 1.09
N PHE A 322 -4.97 -15.00 0.42
CA PHE A 322 -5.81 -13.95 1.00
C PHE A 322 -6.56 -14.39 2.26
N ARG A 323 -7.09 -15.62 2.28
CA ARG A 323 -7.74 -16.18 3.49
C ARG A 323 -6.74 -16.33 4.65
N ALA A 324 -5.51 -16.72 4.35
CA ALA A 324 -4.44 -16.79 5.34
C ALA A 324 -4.13 -15.41 5.94
N ALA A 325 -3.98 -14.38 5.10
CA ALA A 325 -3.79 -13.00 5.54
C ALA A 325 -4.96 -12.49 6.40
N LEU A 326 -6.21 -12.75 6.01
CA LEU A 326 -7.42 -12.41 6.78
C LEU A 326 -7.55 -13.17 8.11
N GLY A 327 -6.73 -14.20 8.33
CA GLY A 327 -6.61 -14.83 9.65
C GLY A 327 -5.89 -13.97 10.68
N GLU A 328 -5.09 -12.99 10.23
CA GLU A 328 -4.33 -12.06 11.08
C GLU A 328 -4.81 -10.61 10.95
N TYR A 329 -5.16 -10.20 9.73
CA TYR A 329 -5.87 -8.94 9.49
C TYR A 329 -7.33 -9.11 9.88
N THR A 330 -7.72 -8.49 10.98
CA THR A 330 -9.12 -8.34 11.37
C THR A 330 -9.52 -6.88 11.29
N ARG A 331 -10.82 -6.61 11.21
CA ARG A 331 -11.34 -5.26 11.19
C ARG A 331 -10.90 -4.43 12.41
N GLU A 332 -10.78 -5.07 13.57
CA GLU A 332 -10.40 -4.42 14.83
C GLU A 332 -8.90 -4.13 14.93
N ARG A 333 -8.07 -5.03 14.40
CA ARG A 333 -6.61 -4.94 14.52
C ARG A 333 -5.98 -4.10 13.42
N ASP A 334 -6.44 -4.29 12.19
CA ASP A 334 -5.91 -3.63 11.00
C ASP A 334 -7.03 -3.42 9.95
N PRO A 335 -7.93 -2.44 10.18
CA PRO A 335 -9.12 -2.25 9.35
C PRO A 335 -8.82 -2.00 7.88
N LEU A 336 -7.73 -1.30 7.58
CA LEU A 336 -7.39 -0.92 6.21
C LEU A 336 -6.84 -2.11 5.43
N ASN A 337 -5.87 -2.85 5.97
CA ASN A 337 -5.35 -4.03 5.29
C ASN A 337 -6.41 -5.14 5.23
N TRP A 338 -7.22 -5.32 6.29
CA TRP A 338 -8.36 -6.23 6.25
C TRP A 338 -9.30 -5.92 5.08
N ALA A 339 -9.72 -4.67 4.91
CA ALA A 339 -10.64 -4.30 3.84
C ALA A 339 -10.01 -4.39 2.45
N ALA A 340 -8.73 -4.05 2.29
CA ALA A 340 -8.01 -4.22 1.04
C ALA A 340 -7.91 -5.70 0.65
N THR A 341 -7.55 -6.58 1.60
CA THR A 341 -7.47 -8.03 1.38
C THR A 341 -8.86 -8.63 1.10
N GLN A 342 -9.93 -8.15 1.75
CA GLN A 342 -11.30 -8.56 1.41
C GLN A 342 -11.69 -8.20 -0.03
N ASN A 343 -11.34 -7.00 -0.50
CA ASN A 343 -11.54 -6.63 -1.89
C ASN A 343 -10.77 -7.55 -2.85
N ASN A 344 -9.51 -7.87 -2.52
CA ASN A 344 -8.69 -8.75 -3.36
C ASN A 344 -9.24 -10.19 -3.39
N LEU A 345 -9.68 -10.70 -2.24
CA LEU A 345 -10.40 -11.97 -2.14
C LEU A 345 -11.68 -11.96 -3.00
N GLY A 346 -12.45 -10.87 -2.93
CA GLY A 346 -13.64 -10.68 -3.76
C GLY A 346 -13.34 -10.71 -5.26
N ASN A 347 -12.25 -10.08 -5.69
CA ASN A 347 -11.82 -10.09 -7.09
C ASN A 347 -11.49 -11.49 -7.59
N VAL A 348 -10.66 -12.25 -6.87
CA VAL A 348 -10.29 -13.59 -7.30
C VAL A 348 -11.47 -14.58 -7.26
N LEU A 349 -12.33 -14.48 -6.25
CA LEU A 349 -13.54 -15.29 -6.15
C LEU A 349 -14.55 -14.94 -7.25
N GLY A 350 -14.65 -13.66 -7.61
CA GLY A 350 -15.45 -13.20 -8.73
C GLY A 350 -14.97 -13.79 -10.05
N THR A 351 -13.67 -13.71 -10.33
CA THR A 351 -13.04 -14.29 -11.54
C THR A 351 -13.26 -15.80 -11.62
N LEU A 352 -13.05 -16.54 -10.53
CA LEU A 352 -13.33 -17.98 -10.48
C LEU A 352 -14.83 -18.27 -10.65
N GLY A 353 -15.68 -17.53 -9.94
CA GLY A 353 -17.12 -17.67 -10.00
C GLY A 353 -17.68 -17.46 -11.40
N GLU A 354 -17.17 -16.48 -12.16
CA GLU A 354 -17.54 -16.24 -13.56
C GLU A 354 -17.23 -17.44 -14.48
N ARG A 355 -16.14 -18.17 -14.21
CA ARG A 355 -15.71 -19.36 -14.99
C ARG A 355 -16.52 -20.62 -14.66
N GLU A 356 -17.24 -20.61 -13.54
CA GLU A 356 -17.99 -21.77 -13.04
C GLU A 356 -19.49 -21.65 -13.27
N SER A 357 -20.23 -22.76 -13.13
CA SER A 357 -21.70 -22.76 -13.21
C SER A 357 -22.39 -22.50 -11.87
N GLY A 358 -21.74 -22.82 -10.75
CA GLY A 358 -22.30 -22.68 -9.40
C GLY A 358 -22.34 -21.24 -8.88
N THR A 359 -23.08 -20.97 -7.81
CA THR A 359 -23.22 -19.61 -7.24
C THR A 359 -22.31 -19.33 -6.06
N VAL A 360 -21.81 -20.36 -5.39
CA VAL A 360 -21.08 -20.26 -4.11
C VAL A 360 -19.94 -19.25 -4.14
N ARG A 361 -19.03 -19.33 -5.11
CA ARG A 361 -17.90 -18.37 -5.20
C ARG A 361 -18.35 -16.93 -5.47
N LEU A 362 -19.45 -16.73 -6.22
CA LEU A 362 -20.01 -15.40 -6.44
C LEU A 362 -20.67 -14.84 -5.18
N GLU A 363 -21.34 -15.68 -4.40
CA GLU A 363 -21.90 -15.30 -3.09
C GLU A 363 -20.77 -14.88 -2.13
N GLU A 364 -19.69 -15.68 -2.05
CA GLU A 364 -18.51 -15.34 -1.25
C GLU A 364 -17.83 -14.04 -1.73
N ALA A 365 -17.75 -13.81 -3.05
CA ALA A 365 -17.21 -12.56 -3.60
C ALA A 365 -18.04 -11.34 -3.19
N VAL A 366 -19.38 -11.45 -3.25
CA VAL A 366 -20.30 -10.40 -2.80
C VAL A 366 -20.10 -10.08 -1.32
N ASP A 367 -19.96 -11.08 -0.47
CA ASP A 367 -19.74 -10.89 0.97
C ASP A 367 -18.38 -10.27 1.28
N ALA A 368 -17.33 -10.65 0.54
CA ALA A 368 -16.01 -10.06 0.63
C ALA A 368 -16.02 -8.56 0.23
N TYR A 369 -16.66 -8.20 -0.88
CA TYR A 369 -16.82 -6.79 -1.27
C TYR A 369 -17.62 -5.98 -0.26
N ARG A 370 -18.72 -6.52 0.27
CA ARG A 370 -19.50 -5.86 1.33
C ARG A 370 -18.69 -5.64 2.59
N SER A 371 -17.85 -6.61 2.95
CA SER A 371 -16.92 -6.49 4.08
C SER A 371 -15.91 -5.37 3.84
N ALA A 372 -15.28 -5.32 2.66
CA ALA A 372 -14.36 -4.24 2.30
C ALA A 372 -15.00 -2.84 2.40
N LEU A 373 -16.26 -2.70 1.97
CA LEU A 373 -17.03 -1.46 1.99
C LEU A 373 -17.38 -0.95 3.41
N LEU A 374 -17.20 -1.77 4.46
CA LEU A 374 -17.39 -1.31 5.85
C LEU A 374 -16.30 -0.32 6.28
N GLU A 375 -15.09 -0.44 5.73
CA GLU A 375 -13.96 0.45 6.05
C GLU A 375 -13.58 1.36 4.89
N LEU A 376 -13.63 0.87 3.64
CA LEU A 376 -13.33 1.63 2.44
C LEU A 376 -14.57 2.39 1.97
N THR A 377 -15.01 3.38 2.76
CA THR A 377 -16.22 4.15 2.49
C THR A 377 -16.02 5.22 1.41
N ARG A 378 -17.14 5.72 0.88
CA ARG A 378 -17.15 6.79 -0.13
C ARG A 378 -16.42 8.05 0.37
N GLU A 379 -16.56 8.39 1.64
CA GLU A 379 -15.97 9.58 2.25
C GLU A 379 -14.46 9.44 2.42
N ARG A 380 -13.97 8.23 2.72
CA ARG A 380 -12.55 7.97 2.95
C ARG A 380 -11.78 7.81 1.65
N VAL A 381 -12.30 7.01 0.72
CA VAL A 381 -11.61 6.64 -0.52
C VAL A 381 -12.58 6.60 -1.73
N PRO A 382 -13.11 7.75 -2.18
CA PRO A 382 -14.26 7.78 -3.10
C PRO A 382 -14.10 6.97 -4.40
N LEU A 383 -12.94 7.06 -5.07
CA LEU A 383 -12.69 6.31 -6.31
C LEU A 383 -12.50 4.81 -6.08
N TRP A 384 -11.86 4.45 -4.97
CA TRP A 384 -11.64 3.05 -4.64
C TRP A 384 -12.96 2.39 -4.20
N TRP A 385 -13.74 3.08 -3.36
CA TRP A 385 -15.11 2.69 -3.03
C TRP A 385 -15.95 2.44 -4.29
N ALA A 386 -15.91 3.35 -5.28
CA ALA A 386 -16.64 3.17 -6.53
C ALA A 386 -16.12 2.00 -7.38
N THR A 387 -14.82 1.69 -7.29
CA THR A 387 -14.24 0.49 -7.90
C THR A 387 -14.80 -0.78 -7.29
N ILE A 388 -14.86 -0.84 -5.97
CA ILE A 388 -15.43 -1.98 -5.23
C ILE A 388 -16.93 -2.12 -5.55
N GLN A 389 -17.68 -1.02 -5.59
CA GLN A 389 -19.10 -1.02 -5.98
C GLN A 389 -19.33 -1.52 -7.41
N ASN A 390 -18.46 -1.15 -8.36
CA ASN A 390 -18.52 -1.67 -9.73
C ASN A 390 -18.28 -3.20 -9.75
N ASN A 391 -17.29 -3.68 -9.02
CA ASN A 391 -16.94 -5.11 -8.99
C ASN A 391 -18.05 -5.92 -8.29
N LEU A 392 -18.58 -5.40 -7.18
CA LEU A 392 -19.77 -5.94 -6.51
C LEU A 392 -20.97 -6.01 -7.46
N GLY A 393 -21.22 -4.95 -8.25
CA GLY A 393 -22.29 -4.93 -9.24
C GLY A 393 -22.12 -5.98 -10.33
N ASN A 394 -20.89 -6.23 -10.77
CA ASN A 394 -20.61 -7.28 -11.75
C ASN A 394 -20.84 -8.70 -11.16
N ALA A 395 -20.38 -8.94 -9.93
CA ALA A 395 -20.62 -10.22 -9.23
C ALA A 395 -22.12 -10.47 -9.00
N LEU A 396 -22.86 -9.46 -8.53
CA LEU A 396 -24.32 -9.51 -8.35
C LEU A 396 -25.05 -9.75 -9.67
N ARG A 397 -24.60 -9.14 -10.76
CA ARG A 397 -25.16 -9.39 -12.09
C ARG A 397 -25.01 -10.85 -12.48
N THR A 398 -23.79 -11.40 -12.41
CA THR A 398 -23.52 -12.81 -12.78
C THR A 398 -24.31 -13.77 -11.88
N LEU A 399 -24.40 -13.48 -10.58
CA LEU A 399 -25.20 -14.25 -9.64
C LEU A 399 -26.70 -14.21 -10.01
N GLY A 400 -27.23 -13.01 -10.25
CA GLY A 400 -28.61 -12.81 -10.67
C GLY A 400 -28.93 -13.53 -11.98
N GLU A 401 -28.00 -13.57 -12.95
CA GLU A 401 -28.15 -14.35 -14.18
C GLU A 401 -28.41 -15.84 -13.91
N ARG A 402 -27.81 -16.41 -12.85
CA ARG A 402 -27.92 -17.83 -12.47
C ARG A 402 -29.15 -18.15 -11.62
N GLU A 403 -29.56 -17.25 -10.73
CA GLU A 403 -30.66 -17.48 -9.76
C GLU A 403 -32.09 -17.26 -10.30
N GLY A 404 -32.24 -16.81 -11.55
CA GLY A 404 -33.53 -16.60 -12.22
C GLY A 404 -34.37 -15.41 -11.71
N GLY A 405 -34.26 -15.00 -10.45
CA GLY A 405 -34.99 -13.87 -9.84
C GLY A 405 -34.40 -12.48 -10.17
N THR A 406 -35.17 -11.39 -10.00
CA THR A 406 -34.71 -10.02 -10.35
C THR A 406 -33.96 -9.31 -9.23
N ALA A 407 -34.12 -9.72 -7.97
CA ALA A 407 -33.59 -8.99 -6.82
C ALA A 407 -32.08 -8.69 -6.89
N ARG A 408 -31.25 -9.68 -7.24
CA ARG A 408 -29.79 -9.49 -7.41
C ARG A 408 -29.45 -8.58 -8.59
N LEU A 409 -30.23 -8.61 -9.67
CA LEU A 409 -30.02 -7.73 -10.82
C LEU A 409 -30.44 -6.29 -10.50
N GLU A 410 -31.50 -6.09 -9.72
CA GLU A 410 -31.91 -4.79 -9.21
C GLU A 410 -30.84 -4.21 -8.28
N GLU A 411 -30.28 -5.02 -7.39
CA GLU A 411 -29.16 -4.65 -6.52
C GLU A 411 -27.92 -4.28 -7.35
N ALA A 412 -27.56 -5.07 -8.36
CA ALA A 412 -26.45 -4.80 -9.27
C ALA A 412 -26.58 -3.40 -9.92
N VAL A 413 -27.78 -3.06 -10.41
CA VAL A 413 -28.06 -1.74 -10.99
C VAL A 413 -27.88 -0.62 -9.95
N GLN A 414 -28.32 -0.83 -8.71
CA GLN A 414 -28.18 0.17 -7.65
C GLN A 414 -26.70 0.47 -7.33
N VAL A 415 -25.88 -0.57 -7.12
CA VAL A 415 -24.47 -0.39 -6.78
C VAL A 415 -23.66 0.19 -7.95
N LEU A 416 -23.97 -0.19 -9.19
CA LEU A 416 -23.34 0.39 -10.38
C LEU A 416 -23.68 1.87 -10.56
N ARG A 417 -24.92 2.27 -10.29
CA ARG A 417 -25.30 3.70 -10.25
C ARG A 417 -24.58 4.45 -9.12
N ALA A 418 -24.40 3.80 -7.97
CA ALA A 418 -23.65 4.38 -6.86
C ALA A 418 -22.18 4.64 -7.24
N ALA A 419 -21.54 3.68 -7.92
CA ALA A 419 -20.17 3.84 -8.44
C ALA A 419 -20.03 5.03 -9.40
N LEU A 420 -21.03 5.27 -10.27
CA LEU A 420 -21.06 6.39 -11.22
C LEU A 420 -21.17 7.78 -10.57
N LEU A 421 -21.46 7.87 -9.27
CA LEU A 421 -21.43 9.15 -8.53
C LEU A 421 -19.99 9.66 -8.35
N GLU A 422 -19.00 8.76 -8.30
CA GLU A 422 -17.58 9.10 -8.09
C GLU A 422 -16.72 8.85 -9.32
N ARG A 423 -17.01 7.78 -10.06
CA ARG A 423 -16.45 7.55 -11.38
C ARG A 423 -17.24 8.38 -12.37
N THR A 424 -16.85 9.62 -12.62
CA THR A 424 -17.50 10.48 -13.62
C THR A 424 -16.69 10.53 -14.91
N ARG A 425 -17.33 10.97 -16.00
CA ARG A 425 -16.69 11.14 -17.31
C ARG A 425 -15.50 12.11 -17.24
N GLU A 426 -15.58 13.12 -16.38
CA GLU A 426 -14.57 14.15 -16.21
C GLU A 426 -13.38 13.67 -15.36
N ARG A 427 -13.63 12.81 -14.37
CA ARG A 427 -12.61 12.38 -13.40
C ARG A 427 -11.84 11.16 -13.86
N VAL A 428 -12.55 10.16 -14.37
CA VAL A 428 -11.99 8.86 -14.80
C VAL A 428 -12.79 8.33 -16.00
N PRO A 429 -12.64 8.92 -17.21
CA PRO A 429 -13.52 8.67 -18.36
C PRO A 429 -13.62 7.19 -18.77
N LEU A 430 -12.49 6.46 -18.75
CA LEU A 430 -12.47 5.04 -19.12
C LEU A 430 -13.13 4.15 -18.05
N ASP A 431 -12.92 4.42 -16.76
CA ASP A 431 -13.58 3.68 -15.68
C ASP A 431 -15.08 3.98 -15.61
N TRP A 432 -15.48 5.22 -15.88
CA TRP A 432 -16.88 5.60 -16.05
C TRP A 432 -17.50 4.81 -17.21
N ALA A 433 -16.83 4.75 -18.36
CA ALA A 433 -17.30 3.99 -19.52
C ALA A 433 -17.41 2.47 -19.22
N GLY A 434 -16.43 1.90 -18.51
CA GLY A 434 -16.49 0.52 -18.02
C GLY A 434 -17.69 0.27 -17.11
N THR A 435 -17.93 1.18 -16.16
CA THR A 435 -19.06 1.09 -15.23
C THR A 435 -20.40 1.26 -15.95
N GLN A 436 -20.48 2.13 -16.97
CA GLN A 436 -21.65 2.27 -17.84
C GLN A 436 -21.92 1.00 -18.65
N ASN A 437 -20.90 0.36 -19.20
CA ASN A 437 -21.07 -0.91 -19.91
C ASN A 437 -21.57 -2.02 -18.96
N ASN A 438 -21.03 -2.08 -17.73
CA ASN A 438 -21.50 -3.03 -16.72
C ASN A 438 -22.94 -2.74 -16.27
N LEU A 439 -23.31 -1.47 -16.12
CA LEU A 439 -24.68 -1.05 -15.85
C LEU A 439 -25.61 -1.48 -16.99
N GLY A 440 -25.21 -1.26 -18.24
CA GLY A 440 -25.91 -1.76 -19.42
C GLY A 440 -26.13 -3.27 -19.38
N ASN A 441 -25.12 -4.05 -18.99
CA ASN A 441 -25.24 -5.51 -18.85
C ASN A 441 -26.28 -5.90 -17.81
N ALA A 442 -26.26 -5.28 -16.62
CA ALA A 442 -27.23 -5.55 -15.57
C ALA A 442 -28.67 -5.16 -16.00
N LEU A 443 -28.84 -3.98 -16.60
CA LEU A 443 -30.11 -3.48 -17.13
C LEU A 443 -30.65 -4.36 -18.25
N LEU A 444 -29.80 -4.85 -19.14
CA LEU A 444 -30.18 -5.75 -20.23
C LEU A 444 -30.77 -7.06 -19.69
N ARG A 445 -30.12 -7.66 -18.69
CA ARG A 445 -30.59 -8.90 -18.05
C ARG A 445 -31.87 -8.70 -17.26
N LEU A 446 -31.95 -7.61 -16.50
CA LEU A 446 -33.15 -7.27 -15.75
C LEU A 446 -34.32 -7.00 -16.70
N GLY A 447 -34.10 -6.15 -17.70
CA GLY A 447 -35.08 -5.85 -18.75
C GLY A 447 -35.50 -7.09 -19.53
N ALA A 448 -34.61 -8.05 -19.79
CA ALA A 448 -34.98 -9.31 -20.43
C ALA A 448 -36.00 -10.13 -19.62
N ARG A 449 -35.99 -10.02 -18.28
CA ARG A 449 -36.92 -10.69 -17.35
C ARG A 449 -38.22 -9.91 -17.11
N GLU A 450 -38.22 -8.62 -17.42
CA GLU A 450 -39.40 -7.76 -17.32
C GLU A 450 -40.21 -7.71 -18.63
N CYS A 451 -41.49 -7.32 -18.54
CA CYS A 451 -42.34 -7.12 -19.71
C CYS A 451 -42.14 -5.74 -20.39
N GLY A 452 -41.60 -4.75 -19.67
CA GLY A 452 -41.41 -3.38 -20.16
C GLY A 452 -40.21 -3.20 -21.11
N THR A 453 -40.11 -2.00 -21.70
CA THR A 453 -38.96 -1.58 -22.53
C THR A 453 -38.00 -0.65 -21.80
N ALA A 454 -38.43 0.02 -20.72
CA ALA A 454 -37.68 1.08 -20.06
C ALA A 454 -36.24 0.67 -19.68
N ARG A 455 -36.06 -0.51 -19.05
CA ARG A 455 -34.73 -1.03 -18.70
C ARG A 455 -33.86 -1.36 -19.92
N LEU A 456 -34.47 -1.83 -21.01
CA LEU A 456 -33.76 -2.11 -22.25
C LEU A 456 -33.35 -0.83 -22.97
N GLU A 457 -34.16 0.21 -22.91
CA GLU A 457 -33.85 1.54 -23.43
C GLU A 457 -32.70 2.17 -22.64
N GLU A 458 -32.76 2.10 -21.31
CA GLU A 458 -31.67 2.54 -20.44
C GLU A 458 -30.36 1.75 -20.70
N ALA A 459 -30.44 0.44 -20.95
CA ALA A 459 -29.28 -0.36 -21.31
C ALA A 459 -28.62 0.12 -22.61
N VAL A 460 -29.43 0.42 -23.64
CA VAL A 460 -28.94 0.97 -24.92
C VAL A 460 -28.23 2.30 -24.72
N GLU A 461 -28.79 3.20 -23.90
CA GLU A 461 -28.18 4.49 -23.58
C GLU A 461 -26.83 4.32 -22.86
N ALA A 462 -26.77 3.44 -21.87
CA ALA A 462 -25.54 3.14 -21.13
C ALA A 462 -24.43 2.59 -22.05
N TYR A 463 -24.76 1.68 -22.96
CA TYR A 463 -23.79 1.17 -23.94
C TYR A 463 -23.35 2.23 -24.96
N GLN A 464 -24.25 3.11 -25.40
CA GLN A 464 -23.89 4.22 -26.30
C GLN A 464 -22.93 5.20 -25.62
N ALA A 465 -23.20 5.52 -24.37
CA ALA A 465 -22.36 6.37 -23.53
C ALA A 465 -20.96 5.76 -23.35
N ALA A 466 -20.89 4.47 -23.00
CA ALA A 466 -19.63 3.74 -22.87
C ALA A 466 -18.85 3.69 -24.19
N LEU A 467 -19.51 3.32 -25.29
CA LEU A 467 -18.88 3.21 -26.60
C LEU A 467 -18.28 4.53 -27.08
N LEU A 468 -18.97 5.66 -26.83
CA LEU A 468 -18.47 6.98 -27.19
C LEU A 468 -17.14 7.29 -26.48
N GLU A 469 -17.04 7.02 -25.19
CA GLU A 469 -15.82 7.26 -24.43
C GLU A 469 -14.71 6.27 -24.73
N PHE A 470 -15.02 4.99 -24.91
CA PHE A 470 -14.01 4.03 -25.38
C PHE A 470 -13.44 4.41 -26.75
N THR A 471 -14.28 4.95 -27.64
CA THR A 471 -13.83 5.46 -28.95
C THR A 471 -12.92 6.66 -28.79
N ARG A 472 -13.27 7.63 -27.92
CA ARG A 472 -12.43 8.81 -27.64
C ARG A 472 -11.10 8.44 -27.02
N GLY A 473 -11.09 7.44 -26.13
CA GLY A 473 -9.89 6.95 -25.46
C GLY A 473 -9.08 5.93 -26.25
N GLY A 474 -9.49 5.54 -27.47
CA GLY A 474 -8.77 4.56 -28.28
C GLY A 474 -8.76 3.13 -27.70
N ALA A 475 -9.72 2.80 -26.84
CA ALA A 475 -9.76 1.54 -26.09
C ALA A 475 -10.38 0.39 -26.92
N THR A 476 -9.67 -0.07 -27.94
CA THR A 476 -10.18 -0.96 -29.01
C THR A 476 -10.88 -2.23 -28.53
N HIS A 477 -10.32 -2.91 -27.52
CA HIS A 477 -10.93 -4.12 -26.95
C HIS A 477 -12.31 -3.82 -26.32
N TYR A 478 -12.38 -2.78 -25.50
CA TYR A 478 -13.63 -2.37 -24.84
C TYR A 478 -14.66 -1.79 -25.82
N MET A 479 -14.21 -1.16 -26.91
CA MET A 479 -15.09 -0.72 -28.00
C MET A 479 -15.83 -1.91 -28.63
N ALA A 480 -15.12 -2.99 -28.95
CA ALA A 480 -15.72 -4.17 -29.57
C ALA A 480 -16.77 -4.83 -28.65
N LEU A 481 -16.45 -4.95 -27.36
CA LEU A 481 -17.39 -5.45 -26.35
C LEU A 481 -18.65 -4.56 -26.25
N ALA A 482 -18.48 -3.25 -26.11
CA ALA A 482 -19.59 -2.32 -26.01
C ALA A 482 -20.46 -2.32 -27.27
N GLN A 483 -19.87 -2.46 -28.47
CA GLN A 483 -20.61 -2.60 -29.72
C GLN A 483 -21.45 -3.87 -29.77
N GLN A 484 -20.88 -5.00 -29.37
CA GLN A 484 -21.60 -6.28 -29.32
C GLN A 484 -22.77 -6.24 -28.34
N ASN A 485 -22.54 -5.66 -27.16
CA ASN A 485 -23.57 -5.48 -26.13
C ASN A 485 -24.69 -4.56 -26.61
N LEU A 486 -24.33 -3.42 -27.21
CA LEU A 486 -25.28 -2.48 -27.80
C LEU A 486 -26.16 -3.12 -28.89
N ALA A 487 -25.55 -3.92 -29.78
CA ALA A 487 -26.29 -4.62 -30.83
C ALA A 487 -27.29 -5.64 -30.23
N SER A 488 -26.86 -6.38 -29.21
CA SER A 488 -27.71 -7.34 -28.50
C SER A 488 -28.89 -6.66 -27.81
N ALA A 489 -28.65 -5.55 -27.12
CA ALA A 489 -29.69 -4.77 -26.45
C ALA A 489 -30.72 -4.20 -27.43
N LYS A 490 -30.26 -3.60 -28.55
CA LYS A 490 -31.14 -3.10 -29.62
C LYS A 490 -32.00 -4.21 -30.22
N CYS A 491 -31.42 -5.37 -30.48
CA CYS A 491 -32.16 -6.52 -31.03
C CYS A 491 -33.29 -6.97 -30.10
N ILE A 492 -33.03 -7.08 -28.80
CA ILE A 492 -34.04 -7.48 -27.81
C ILE A 492 -35.12 -6.40 -27.68
N LEU A 493 -34.72 -5.13 -27.64
CA LEU A 493 -35.62 -3.98 -27.56
C LEU A 493 -36.58 -3.92 -28.76
N GLU A 494 -36.07 -4.06 -29.98
CA GLU A 494 -36.91 -3.99 -31.18
C GLU A 494 -37.90 -5.15 -31.27
N LYS A 495 -37.44 -6.37 -30.96
CA LYS A 495 -38.36 -7.53 -30.88
C LYS A 495 -39.49 -7.30 -29.87
N ARG A 496 -39.22 -6.57 -28.79
CA ARG A 496 -40.24 -6.26 -27.78
C ARG A 496 -41.20 -5.16 -28.24
N LYS A 497 -40.69 -4.09 -28.85
CA LYS A 497 -41.51 -3.03 -29.44
C LYS A 497 -42.45 -3.57 -30.51
N GLN A 498 -41.96 -4.47 -31.38
CA GLN A 498 -42.79 -5.14 -32.38
C GLN A 498 -43.90 -6.01 -31.78
N LYS A 499 -43.61 -6.75 -30.69
CA LYS A 499 -44.63 -7.53 -29.98
C LYS A 499 -45.68 -6.69 -29.29
N GLN A 500 -45.32 -5.50 -28.80
CA GLN A 500 -46.26 -4.58 -28.15
C GLN A 500 -47.06 -3.74 -29.16
N GLY A 501 -46.58 -3.58 -30.40
CA GLY A 501 -47.21 -2.79 -31.47
C GLY A 501 -47.96 -3.59 -32.56
N GLY A 502 -48.10 -4.91 -32.45
CA GLY A 502 -48.85 -5.73 -33.41
C GLY A 502 -50.38 -5.58 -33.29
N PRO A 503 -51.17 -5.72 -34.37
CA PRO A 503 -52.62 -5.48 -34.35
C PRO A 503 -53.36 -6.54 -33.50
N PRO A 504 -54.53 -6.19 -32.90
CA PRO A 504 -55.32 -7.14 -32.13
C PRO A 504 -55.82 -8.26 -33.05
N SER A 505 -55.52 -9.50 -32.69
CA SER A 505 -56.01 -10.68 -33.39
C SER A 505 -57.48 -10.88 -33.03
N GLY A 506 -58.39 -10.61 -33.99
CA GLY A 506 -59.79 -10.96 -33.80
C GLY A 506 -60.76 -10.37 -34.83
N GLU A 507 -60.73 -10.82 -36.08
CA GLU A 507 -61.95 -10.99 -36.86
C GLU A 507 -61.88 -12.33 -37.61
N GLY A 508 -62.86 -13.19 -37.33
CA GLY A 508 -62.98 -14.54 -37.88
C GLY A 508 -63.33 -14.55 -39.38
N PRO A 509 -63.19 -15.71 -40.04
CA PRO A 509 -63.37 -15.78 -41.48
C PRO A 509 -64.85 -15.62 -41.85
N ALA A 510 -65.16 -14.58 -42.64
CA ALA A 510 -66.44 -14.45 -43.32
C ALA A 510 -66.62 -15.62 -44.29
N SER A 511 -67.62 -16.46 -43.99
CA SER A 511 -68.07 -17.54 -44.86
C SER A 511 -68.68 -16.98 -46.14
N SER A 512 -68.06 -17.27 -47.27
CA SER A 512 -68.62 -17.07 -48.60
C SER A 512 -69.81 -18.01 -48.82
N SER A 513 -71.00 -17.46 -49.02
CA SER A 513 -72.15 -18.20 -49.55
C SER A 513 -72.68 -17.51 -50.81
N GLU A 514 -72.28 -18.02 -51.97
CA GLU A 514 -72.96 -17.78 -53.25
C GLU A 514 -73.43 -19.12 -53.80
N GLY A 515 -74.66 -19.14 -54.34
CA GLY A 515 -75.11 -20.15 -55.29
C GLY A 515 -76.33 -20.94 -54.85
N GLY A 516 -77.53 -20.44 -55.15
CA GLY A 516 -78.75 -21.22 -54.98
C GLY A 516 -80.03 -20.54 -55.44
N SER A 517 -80.34 -20.67 -56.73
CA SER A 517 -81.72 -20.61 -57.27
C SER A 517 -81.71 -21.34 -58.62
N PRO A 518 -82.84 -21.87 -59.15
CA PRO A 518 -84.23 -21.75 -58.68
C PRO A 518 -85.04 -23.08 -58.74
N ARG A 519 -86.25 -23.11 -58.15
CA ARG A 519 -87.46 -23.62 -58.83
C ARG A 519 -88.75 -23.31 -58.05
N PRO A 520 -89.91 -23.16 -58.75
CA PRO A 520 -91.14 -22.60 -58.22
C PRO A 520 -92.17 -23.68 -57.86
N SER A 521 -93.11 -23.38 -56.96
CA SER A 521 -94.46 -23.96 -56.95
C SER A 521 -95.37 -23.19 -55.99
N ARG A 522 -96.43 -22.61 -56.57
CA ARG A 522 -97.76 -22.30 -56.02
C ARG A 522 -97.91 -21.50 -54.73
#